data_AF-A0A350EVC6-F1
#
_entry.id   AF-A0A350EVC6-F1
#
_cell.length_a   1.000
_cell.length_b   1.000
_cell.length_c   1.000
_cell.angle_alpha   90.00
_cell.angle_beta   90.00
_cell.angle_gamma   90.00
#
_symmetry.space_group_name_H-M   'P 1'
#
loop_
_entity.id
_entity.type
_entity.pdbx_description
1 polymer ?
#
loop_
_entity_poly.entity_id
_entity_poly.type
_entity_poly.pdbx_seq_one_letter_code
_entity_poly.pdbx_strand_id
1 'polypeptide(L)'
;KTEFEKLARAICPTKSFTLVQGGAERQDSVWNGLEAVPRGTEIVAIQDAARPCTTHELITDTIAAAREHGAAVAASPVVDTIKESTDGRFIGAHLERSRLWAVQTPQTFRLEVIRRAIEAARSSGRVFTDDTAACEAIGQPVRLVVGASPNPKVTVPDDLPLVAGLLNSPIK
;
A
#
# COMPACT_ATOMS: atom_id res chain seq x y z
N LYS A 1 -7.90 -6.60 19.23
CA LYS A 1 -6.56 -6.49 19.86
C LYS A 1 -6.05 -7.86 20.32
N THR A 2 -6.85 -8.62 21.08
CA THR A 2 -6.48 -9.93 21.65
C THR A 2 -5.96 -10.97 20.64
N GLU A 3 -6.57 -11.10 19.46
CA GLU A 3 -6.10 -12.04 18.44
C GLU A 3 -4.75 -11.64 17.83
N PHE A 4 -4.54 -10.35 17.54
CA PHE A 4 -3.24 -9.86 17.07
C PHE A 4 -2.15 -9.96 18.13
N GLU A 5 -2.48 -9.84 19.42
CA GLU A 5 -1.53 -10.09 20.51
C GLU A 5 -1.16 -11.57 20.61
N LYS A 6 -2.12 -12.49 20.41
CA LYS A 6 -1.84 -13.93 20.32
C LYS A 6 -0.93 -14.23 19.12
N LEU A 7 -1.25 -13.66 17.95
CA LEU A 7 -0.45 -13.82 16.74
C LEU A 7 0.97 -13.29 16.93
N ALA A 8 1.13 -12.11 17.52
CA ALA A 8 2.45 -11.54 17.79
C ALA A 8 3.28 -12.41 18.74
N ARG A 9 2.65 -13.02 19.77
CA ARG A 9 3.33 -14.00 20.63
C ARG A 9 3.76 -15.25 19.87
N ALA A 10 2.92 -15.74 18.95
CA ALA A 10 3.23 -16.92 18.14
C ALA A 10 4.35 -16.67 17.12
N ILE A 11 4.35 -15.51 16.46
CA ILE A 11 5.36 -15.11 15.47
C ILE A 11 6.69 -14.73 16.14
N CYS A 12 6.64 -14.19 17.37
CA CYS A 12 7.80 -13.69 18.11
C CYS A 12 8.68 -12.73 17.27
N PRO A 13 8.12 -11.57 16.84
CA PRO A 13 8.83 -10.66 15.97
C PRO A 13 10.08 -10.09 16.64
N THR A 14 11.18 -10.04 15.88
CA THR A 14 12.45 -9.50 16.35
C THR A 14 12.49 -7.97 16.36
N LYS A 15 11.63 -7.32 15.57
CA LYS A 15 11.46 -5.87 15.54
C LYS A 15 10.40 -5.44 16.54
N SER A 16 10.61 -4.28 17.19
CA SER A 16 9.61 -3.65 18.04
C SER A 16 8.34 -3.33 17.25
N PHE A 17 7.18 -3.57 17.84
CA PHE A 17 5.89 -3.25 17.24
C PHE A 17 4.95 -2.64 18.28
N THR A 18 4.01 -1.83 17.80
CA THR A 18 2.94 -1.23 18.61
C THR A 18 1.61 -1.59 17.96
N LEU A 19 0.66 -2.10 18.74
CA LEU A 19 -0.69 -2.35 18.27
C LEU A 19 -1.59 -1.15 18.57
N VAL A 20 -2.12 -0.54 17.51
CA VAL A 20 -3.11 0.54 17.58
C VAL A 20 -4.50 0.02 17.23
N GLN A 21 -5.53 0.72 17.68
CA GLN A 21 -6.91 0.42 17.29
C GLN A 21 -7.15 0.94 15.86
N GLY A 22 -7.73 0.10 15.00
CA GLY A 22 -8.21 0.52 13.69
C GLY A 22 -9.40 1.49 13.81
N GLY A 23 -9.61 2.30 12.78
CA GLY A 23 -10.77 3.20 12.70
C GLY A 23 -11.93 2.59 11.90
N ALA A 24 -12.93 3.42 11.61
CA ALA A 24 -14.10 3.00 10.83
C ALA A 24 -13.73 2.74 9.37
N GLU A 25 -12.89 3.60 8.80
CA GLU A 25 -12.38 3.49 7.44
C GLU A 25 -10.89 3.13 7.41
N ARG A 26 -10.38 2.74 6.22
CA ARG A 26 -8.96 2.49 5.99
C ARG A 26 -8.10 3.70 6.39
N GLN A 27 -8.51 4.91 5.98
CA GLN A 27 -7.78 6.15 6.27
C GLN A 27 -7.68 6.46 7.76
N ASP A 28 -8.71 6.12 8.55
CA ASP A 28 -8.70 6.34 10.00
C ASP A 28 -7.73 5.38 10.69
N SER A 29 -7.68 4.14 10.21
CA SER A 29 -6.71 3.14 10.68
C SER A 29 -5.27 3.56 10.37
N VAL A 30 -5.03 4.08 9.17
CA VAL A 30 -3.73 4.65 8.78
C VAL A 30 -3.37 5.83 9.68
N TRP A 31 -4.30 6.77 9.90
CA TRP A 31 -4.07 7.92 10.78
C TRP A 31 -3.66 7.48 12.20
N ASN A 32 -4.38 6.53 12.80
CA ASN A 32 -4.04 6.03 14.13
C ASN A 32 -2.64 5.38 14.16
N GLY A 33 -2.23 4.73 13.07
CA GLY A 33 -0.86 4.22 12.91
C GLY A 33 0.18 5.33 12.82
N LEU A 34 -0.09 6.37 12.02
CA LEU A 34 0.78 7.54 11.87
C LEU A 34 0.97 8.31 13.17
N GLU A 35 -0.04 8.39 14.02
CA GLU A 35 0.06 9.04 15.34
C GLU A 35 0.87 8.23 16.36
N ALA A 36 1.01 6.92 16.13
CA ALA A 36 1.75 6.03 17.02
C ALA A 36 3.22 5.81 16.63
N VAL A 37 3.68 6.34 15.50
CA VAL A 37 5.09 6.19 15.10
C VAL A 37 6.03 6.92 16.07
N PRO A 38 7.24 6.40 16.33
CA PRO A 38 8.20 7.04 17.22
C PRO A 38 8.56 8.47 16.78
N ARG A 39 8.90 9.33 17.76
CA ARG A 39 9.45 10.65 17.48
C ARG A 39 10.75 10.53 16.67
N GLY A 40 10.93 11.41 15.69
CA GLY A 40 12.08 11.39 14.78
C GLY A 40 11.93 10.44 13.59
N THR A 41 10.79 9.75 13.45
CA THR A 41 10.50 8.99 12.22
C THR A 41 10.40 9.94 11.02
N GLU A 42 11.21 9.71 9.99
CA GLU A 42 11.23 10.53 8.77
C GLU A 42 10.43 9.91 7.63
N ILE A 43 10.43 8.57 7.55
CA ILE A 43 9.82 7.79 6.47
C ILE A 43 8.89 6.76 7.07
N VAL A 44 7.72 6.59 6.46
CA VAL A 44 6.76 5.55 6.81
C VAL A 44 6.37 4.76 5.57
N ALA A 45 6.36 3.44 5.71
CA ALA A 45 5.85 2.52 4.69
C ALA A 45 4.54 1.93 5.18
N ILE A 46 3.46 2.15 4.44
CA ILE A 46 2.13 1.59 4.68
C ILE A 46 2.00 0.32 3.85
N GLN A 47 1.79 -0.81 4.52
CA GLN A 47 1.76 -2.14 3.93
C GLN A 47 0.43 -2.84 4.22
N ASP A 48 -0.17 -3.42 3.18
CA ASP A 48 -1.32 -4.31 3.37
C ASP A 48 -0.80 -5.64 3.94
N ALA A 49 -1.32 -6.05 5.10
CA ALA A 49 -1.00 -7.36 5.69
C ALA A 49 -1.36 -8.55 4.76
N ALA A 50 -2.28 -8.33 3.81
CA ALA A 50 -2.70 -9.30 2.82
C ALA A 50 -1.72 -9.48 1.64
N ARG A 51 -0.56 -8.80 1.63
CA ARG A 51 0.51 -8.95 0.64
C ARG A 51 1.78 -9.53 1.26
N PRO A 52 1.83 -10.86 1.52
CA PRO A 52 2.98 -11.47 2.18
C PRO A 52 4.19 -11.66 1.25
N CYS A 53 4.02 -11.55 -0.08
CA CYS A 53 5.07 -11.77 -1.08
C CYS A 53 5.91 -10.52 -1.39
N THR A 54 5.81 -9.46 -0.59
CA THR A 54 6.60 -8.25 -0.79
C THR A 54 8.08 -8.53 -0.50
N THR A 55 8.95 -8.25 -1.48
CA THR A 55 10.40 -8.54 -1.34
C THR A 55 11.14 -7.45 -0.58
N HIS A 56 12.35 -7.77 -0.10
CA HIS A 56 13.22 -6.82 0.58
C HIS A 56 13.61 -5.64 -0.33
N GLU A 57 13.89 -5.95 -1.60
CA GLU A 57 14.32 -5.00 -2.62
C GLU A 57 13.20 -3.99 -2.87
N LEU A 58 11.95 -4.45 -3.05
CA LEU A 58 10.80 -3.57 -3.26
C LEU A 58 10.56 -2.64 -2.06
N ILE A 59 10.74 -3.13 -0.83
CA ILE A 59 10.66 -2.28 0.36
C ILE A 59 11.77 -1.22 0.34
N THR A 60 13.01 -1.63 0.05
CA THR A 60 14.17 -0.73 0.03
C THR A 60 14.04 0.33 -1.05
N ASP A 61 13.60 -0.05 -2.25
CA ASP A 61 13.46 0.84 -3.39
C ASP A 61 12.33 1.87 -3.18
N THR A 62 11.20 1.45 -2.60
CA THR A 62 10.12 2.40 -2.26
C THR A 62 10.54 3.38 -1.16
N ILE A 63 11.35 2.95 -0.18
CA ILE A 63 11.94 3.84 0.82
C ILE A 63 12.90 4.85 0.18
N ALA A 64 13.81 4.40 -0.69
CA ALA A 64 14.74 5.30 -1.37
C ALA A 64 14.00 6.33 -2.24
N ALA A 65 13.02 5.89 -3.03
CA ALA A 65 12.21 6.76 -3.87
C ALA A 65 11.38 7.76 -3.05
N ALA A 66 10.81 7.36 -1.91
CA ALA A 66 10.08 8.27 -1.03
C ALA A 66 11.01 9.30 -0.36
N ARG A 67 12.23 8.89 0.03
CA ARG A 67 13.24 9.82 0.53
C ARG A 67 13.58 10.88 -0.50
N GLU A 68 13.70 10.53 -1.77
CA GLU A 68 14.01 11.48 -2.85
C GLU A 68 12.80 12.37 -3.22
N HIS A 69 11.64 11.76 -3.47
CA HIS A 69 10.49 12.43 -4.10
C HIS A 69 9.38 12.86 -3.13
N GLY A 70 9.43 12.44 -1.87
CA GLY A 70 8.40 12.69 -0.86
C GLY A 70 7.37 11.57 -0.74
N ALA A 71 7.02 10.91 -1.84
CA ALA A 71 6.08 9.79 -1.89
C ALA A 71 6.46 8.80 -2.99
N ALA A 72 6.31 7.51 -2.71
CA ALA A 72 6.55 6.43 -3.66
C ALA A 72 5.60 5.26 -3.40
N VAL A 73 5.33 4.46 -4.42
CA VAL A 73 4.43 3.33 -4.33
C VAL A 73 4.91 2.15 -5.17
N ALA A 74 4.82 0.95 -4.60
CA ALA A 74 4.95 -0.28 -5.34
C ALA A 74 3.83 -0.39 -6.40
N ALA A 75 4.19 -0.62 -7.65
CA ALA A 75 3.24 -0.75 -8.75
C ALA A 75 3.75 -1.70 -9.82
N SER A 76 2.84 -2.15 -10.67
CA SER A 76 3.17 -2.97 -11.85
C SER A 76 2.38 -2.48 -13.06
N PRO A 77 2.94 -2.53 -14.28
CA PRO A 77 2.19 -2.16 -15.47
C PRO A 77 1.02 -3.13 -15.65
N VAL A 78 -0.14 -2.62 -16.08
CA VAL A 78 -1.28 -3.49 -16.37
C VAL A 78 -1.00 -4.29 -17.64
N VAL A 79 -1.11 -5.61 -17.54
CA VAL A 79 -0.84 -6.54 -18.66
C VAL A 79 -2.09 -6.77 -19.51
N ASP A 80 -3.26 -6.79 -18.89
CA ASP A 80 -4.52 -7.01 -19.57
C ASP A 80 -5.01 -5.76 -20.31
N THR A 81 -5.84 -5.97 -21.34
CA THR A 81 -6.52 -4.84 -21.99
C THR A 81 -7.66 -4.38 -21.09
N ILE A 82 -7.58 -3.14 -20.58
CA ILE A 82 -8.64 -2.55 -19.76
C ILE A 82 -9.65 -1.80 -20.62
N LYS A 83 -10.93 -2.05 -20.32
CA LYS A 83 -12.07 -1.34 -20.90
C LYS A 83 -12.75 -0.55 -19.81
N GLU A 84 -13.16 0.67 -20.14
CA GLU A 84 -14.15 1.38 -19.34
C GLU A 84 -15.54 0.90 -19.77
N SER A 85 -16.38 0.54 -18.82
CA SER A 85 -17.76 0.12 -19.09
C SER A 85 -18.72 1.27 -18.82
N THR A 86 -19.75 1.41 -19.65
CA THR A 86 -20.81 2.40 -19.43
C THR A 86 -21.71 2.05 -18.24
N ASP A 87 -21.97 0.76 -18.02
CA ASP A 87 -23.00 0.26 -17.09
C ASP A 87 -22.64 -1.11 -16.47
N GLY A 88 -21.40 -1.57 -16.66
CA GLY A 88 -20.95 -2.91 -16.27
C GLY A 88 -21.33 -4.02 -17.25
N ARG A 89 -22.01 -3.72 -18.35
CA ARG A 89 -22.48 -4.71 -19.34
C ARG A 89 -21.95 -4.44 -20.74
N PHE A 90 -21.81 -3.16 -21.11
CA PHE A 90 -21.30 -2.75 -22.42
C PHE A 90 -19.95 -2.03 -22.31
N ILE A 91 -19.10 -2.22 -23.31
CA ILE A 91 -17.83 -1.50 -23.44
C ILE A 91 -18.15 -0.06 -23.85
N GLY A 92 -17.71 0.90 -23.05
CA GLY A 92 -17.83 2.34 -23.34
C GLY A 92 -16.58 2.92 -23.98
N ALA A 93 -15.40 2.56 -23.48
CA ALA A 93 -14.15 3.08 -24.01
C ALA A 93 -12.98 2.09 -23.88
N HIS A 94 -11.98 2.32 -24.74
CA HIS A 94 -10.69 1.63 -24.68
C HIS A 94 -9.69 2.53 -23.94
N LEU A 95 -9.05 2.01 -22.89
CA LEU A 95 -8.00 2.74 -22.18
C LEU A 95 -6.61 2.43 -22.76
N GLU A 96 -5.75 3.43 -22.81
CA GLU A 96 -4.37 3.30 -23.29
C GLU A 96 -3.52 2.53 -22.26
N ARG A 97 -3.37 1.22 -22.44
CA ARG A 97 -2.71 0.30 -21.48
C ARG A 97 -1.30 0.73 -21.08
N SER A 98 -0.53 1.36 -21.98
CA SER A 98 0.83 1.88 -21.70
C SER A 98 0.89 2.88 -20.54
N ARG A 99 -0.25 3.50 -20.20
CA ARG A 99 -0.39 4.49 -19.13
C ARG A 99 -1.05 3.93 -17.87
N LEU A 100 -1.44 2.65 -17.87
CA LEU A 100 -2.16 2.03 -16.76
C LEU A 100 -1.23 1.21 -15.87
N TRP A 101 -1.34 1.43 -14.57
CA TRP A 101 -0.54 0.78 -13.55
C TRP A 101 -1.45 0.24 -12.44
N ALA A 102 -1.19 -1.01 -12.05
CA ALA A 102 -1.80 -1.61 -10.87
C ALA A 102 -0.98 -1.20 -9.64
N VAL A 103 -1.56 -0.33 -8.81
CA VAL A 103 -0.98 0.15 -7.56
C VAL A 103 -1.05 -0.95 -6.49
N GLN A 104 0.02 -1.07 -5.70
CA GLN A 104 0.18 -2.09 -4.67
C GLN A 104 0.66 -1.42 -3.36
N THR A 105 1.12 -2.22 -2.42
CA THR A 105 1.89 -1.77 -1.25
C THR A 105 3.24 -2.52 -1.22
N PRO A 106 4.33 -1.90 -0.73
CA PRO A 106 4.36 -0.72 0.14
C PRO A 106 4.01 0.59 -0.56
N GLN A 107 3.23 1.43 0.14
CA GLN A 107 3.07 2.84 -0.15
C GLN A 107 3.92 3.61 0.85
N THR A 108 4.97 4.28 0.38
CA THR A 108 6.03 4.81 1.24
C THR A 108 6.12 6.31 1.09
N PHE A 109 6.20 7.03 2.21
CA PHE A 109 6.09 8.48 2.26
C PHE A 109 7.10 9.06 3.23
N ARG A 110 7.54 10.29 2.98
CA ARG A 110 8.01 11.13 4.07
C ARG A 110 6.85 11.39 5.03
N LEU A 111 7.12 11.29 6.33
CA LEU A 111 6.08 11.28 7.35
C LEU A 111 5.26 12.56 7.35
N GLU A 112 5.91 13.71 7.15
CA GLU A 112 5.27 15.01 7.05
C GLU A 112 4.34 15.13 5.84
N VAL A 113 4.69 14.47 4.74
CA VAL A 113 3.90 14.48 3.50
C VAL A 113 2.59 13.73 3.70
N ILE A 114 2.64 12.50 4.19
CA ILE A 114 1.43 11.69 4.38
C ILE A 114 0.54 12.23 5.50
N ARG A 115 1.12 12.76 6.59
CA ARG A 115 0.33 13.40 7.64
C ARG A 115 -0.47 14.59 7.10
N ARG A 116 0.18 15.48 6.33
CA ARG A 116 -0.49 16.62 5.70
C ARG A 116 -1.59 16.18 4.74
N ALA A 117 -1.35 15.13 3.96
CA ALA A 117 -2.33 14.58 3.02
C ALA A 117 -3.58 14.04 3.73
N ILE A 118 -3.41 13.20 4.75
CA ILE A 118 -4.53 12.61 5.50
C ILE A 118 -5.24 13.67 6.35
N GLU A 119 -4.51 14.62 6.94
CA GLU A 119 -5.12 15.74 7.67
C GLU A 119 -6.02 16.59 6.77
N ALA A 120 -5.54 16.96 5.58
CA ALA A 120 -6.34 17.70 4.59
C ALA A 120 -7.57 16.90 4.13
N ALA A 121 -7.44 15.58 3.93
CA ALA A 121 -8.56 14.70 3.61
C ALA A 121 -9.63 14.74 4.72
N ARG A 122 -9.21 14.58 5.98
CA ARG A 122 -10.08 14.60 7.14
C ARG A 122 -10.79 15.94 7.32
N SER A 123 -10.07 17.06 7.21
CA SER A 123 -10.66 18.40 7.35
C SER A 123 -11.67 18.74 6.25
N SER A 124 -11.54 18.13 5.07
CA SER A 124 -12.46 18.33 3.95
C SER A 124 -13.57 17.27 3.85
N GLY A 125 -13.60 16.29 4.77
CA GLY A 125 -14.56 15.18 4.75
C GLY A 125 -14.40 14.24 3.53
N ARG A 126 -13.25 14.27 2.86
CA ARG A 126 -12.97 13.42 1.69
C ARG A 126 -12.48 12.05 2.16
N VAL A 127 -13.00 11.00 1.53
CA VAL A 127 -12.54 9.62 1.72
C VAL A 127 -11.81 9.17 0.46
N PHE A 128 -10.59 8.68 0.63
CA PHE A 128 -9.77 8.17 -0.46
C PHE A 128 -9.67 6.64 -0.41
N THR A 129 -9.56 6.01 -1.58
CA THR A 129 -9.45 4.56 -1.72
C THR A 129 -8.05 4.02 -1.40
N ASP A 130 -7.02 4.87 -1.49
CA ASP A 130 -5.65 4.58 -1.07
C ASP A 130 -4.95 5.86 -0.55
N ASP A 131 -3.75 5.70 0.04
CA ASP A 131 -3.01 6.82 0.63
C ASP A 131 -2.35 7.71 -0.42
N THR A 132 -2.06 7.15 -1.60
CA THR A 132 -1.47 7.89 -2.72
C THR A 132 -2.44 8.93 -3.29
N ALA A 133 -3.73 8.63 -3.37
CA ALA A 133 -4.77 9.56 -3.79
C ALA A 133 -4.90 10.76 -2.83
N ALA A 134 -4.67 10.55 -1.54
CA ALA A 134 -4.61 11.65 -0.57
C ALA A 134 -3.40 12.56 -0.83
N CYS A 135 -2.24 11.99 -1.18
CA CYS A 135 -1.06 12.77 -1.57
C CYS A 135 -1.29 13.55 -2.88
N GLU A 136 -1.87 12.93 -3.90
CA GLU A 136 -2.20 13.59 -5.16
C GLU A 136 -3.15 14.77 -4.95
N ALA A 137 -4.12 14.64 -4.03
CA ALA A 137 -5.07 15.69 -3.71
C ALA A 137 -4.44 16.96 -3.11
N ILE A 138 -3.25 16.85 -2.52
CA ILE A 138 -2.46 18.00 -2.03
C ILE A 138 -1.36 18.43 -3.02
N GLY A 139 -1.37 17.89 -4.24
CA GLY A 139 -0.39 18.18 -5.29
C GLY A 139 0.96 17.50 -5.08
N GLN A 140 1.07 16.51 -4.19
CA GLN A 140 2.29 15.74 -4.01
C GLN A 140 2.38 14.66 -5.10
N PRO A 141 3.40 14.69 -5.99
CA PRO A 141 3.61 13.61 -6.94
C PRO A 141 4.03 12.32 -6.22
N VAL A 142 3.57 11.18 -6.73
CA VAL A 142 3.91 9.85 -6.20
C VAL A 142 4.75 9.08 -7.23
N ARG A 143 5.95 8.64 -6.81
CA ARG A 143 6.85 7.87 -7.67
C ARG A 143 6.41 6.40 -7.77
N LEU A 144 6.16 5.91 -8.97
CA LEU A 144 5.97 4.47 -9.21
C LEU A 144 7.29 3.72 -9.09
N VAL A 145 7.29 2.62 -8.34
CA VAL A 145 8.42 1.69 -8.15
C VAL A 145 7.98 0.30 -8.56
N VAL A 146 8.71 -0.31 -9.48
CA VAL A 146 8.34 -1.61 -10.07
C VAL A 146 9.02 -2.74 -9.31
N GLY A 147 8.23 -3.70 -8.82
CA GLY A 147 8.75 -4.92 -8.22
C GLY A 147 9.21 -5.94 -9.27
N ALA A 148 10.34 -6.61 -9.01
CA ALA A 148 10.86 -7.67 -9.89
C ALA A 148 10.09 -8.99 -9.76
N SER A 149 9.37 -9.19 -8.66
CA SER A 149 8.59 -10.39 -8.36
C SER A 149 7.10 -10.08 -8.18
N PRO A 150 6.20 -11.05 -8.44
CA PRO A 150 4.78 -10.90 -8.16
C PRO A 150 4.53 -10.57 -6.68
N ASN A 151 3.69 -9.56 -6.43
CA ASN A 151 3.30 -9.13 -5.09
C ASN A 151 1.77 -9.09 -4.96
N PRO A 152 1.08 -10.24 -5.14
CA PRO A 152 -0.38 -10.31 -5.13
C PRO A 152 -0.96 -10.00 -3.74
N LYS A 153 -2.22 -9.54 -3.73
CA LYS A 153 -3.02 -9.35 -2.51
C LYS A 153 -3.95 -10.54 -2.36
N VAL A 154 -3.91 -11.19 -1.20
CA VAL A 154 -4.92 -12.17 -0.80
C VAL A 154 -6.23 -11.42 -0.55
N THR A 155 -7.22 -11.65 -1.41
CA THR A 155 -8.53 -10.99 -1.38
C THR A 155 -9.64 -12.03 -1.25
N VAL A 156 -9.48 -13.19 -1.89
CA VAL A 156 -10.39 -14.33 -1.84
C VAL A 156 -9.63 -15.63 -1.51
N PRO A 157 -10.31 -16.69 -1.03
CA PRO A 157 -9.66 -17.96 -0.71
C PRO A 157 -8.84 -18.55 -1.86
N ASP A 158 -9.27 -18.35 -3.10
CA ASP A 158 -8.61 -18.87 -4.30
C ASP A 158 -7.24 -18.21 -4.59
N ASP A 159 -6.92 -17.09 -3.92
CA ASP A 159 -5.59 -16.46 -4.02
C ASP A 159 -4.53 -17.24 -3.23
N LEU A 160 -4.93 -18.05 -2.24
CA LEU A 160 -4.03 -18.70 -1.29
C LEU A 160 -3.05 -19.69 -1.95
N PRO A 161 -3.44 -20.55 -2.90
CA PRO A 161 -2.50 -21.47 -3.54
C PRO A 161 -1.38 -20.74 -4.29
N LEU A 162 -1.70 -19.64 -4.99
CA LEU A 162 -0.71 -18.82 -5.69
C LEU A 162 0.27 -18.20 -4.68
N VAL A 163 -0.27 -17.56 -3.64
CA VAL A 163 0.55 -16.90 -2.61
C VAL A 163 1.43 -17.89 -1.86
N ALA A 164 0.90 -19.05 -1.48
CA ALA A 164 1.68 -20.11 -0.85
C ALA A 164 2.79 -20.64 -1.77
N GLY A 165 2.52 -20.80 -3.07
CA GLY A 165 3.51 -21.20 -4.06
C GLY A 165 4.66 -20.19 -4.20
N LEU A 166 4.34 -18.89 -4.20
CA LEU A 166 5.33 -17.81 -4.24
C LEU A 166 6.19 -17.77 -2.98
N LEU A 167 5.61 -17.97 -1.79
CA LEU A 167 6.34 -17.96 -0.52
C LEU A 167 7.26 -19.17 -0.34
N ASN A 168 6.89 -20.33 -0.89
CA ASN A 168 7.67 -21.57 -0.78
C ASN A 168 8.73 -21.73 -1.87
N SER A 169 8.71 -20.87 -2.90
CA SER A 169 9.73 -20.87 -3.94
C SER A 169 10.92 -20.02 -3.48
N PRO A 170 12.18 -20.47 -3.63
CA PRO A 170 13.32 -19.59 -3.43
C PRO A 170 13.19 -18.43 -4.40
N ILE A 171 13.02 -17.21 -3.85
CA ILE A 171 13.08 -15.98 -4.64
C ILE A 171 14.47 -15.99 -5.31
N LYS A 172 14.49 -16.10 -6.64
CA LYS A 172 15.71 -16.10 -7.44
C LYS A 172 16.35 -14.73 -7.47
#